data_AF-A0A8K9V6X1-F1
#
_entry.id   AF-A0A8K9V6X1-F1
#
_cell.length_a   1.000
_cell.length_b   1.000
_cell.length_c   1.000
_cell.angle_alpha   90.00
_cell.angle_beta   90.00
_cell.angle_gamma   90.00
#
_symmetry.space_group_name_H-M   'P 1'
#
loop_
_entity.id
_entity.type
_entity.pdbx_description
1 polymer ?
#
loop_
_entity_poly.entity_id
_entity_poly.type
_entity_poly.pdbx_seq_one_letter_code
_entity_poly.pdbx_strand_id
1 'polypeptide(L)'
;MGGKGFLGCFILFMSLASVSTIKQTLISIHDLRGIEFGHTFPRHGLMLLHWLANNIHTDNNGNMRLNFNPTRGDYGFNFYGNADRPRPLPFLPSESGSYYSLGNIDGNYNYNGATALPDYVTQSFYNSWIPERNRDRVMRVREEGSNQLIVDEVYITQHYPPNENRGSVYDPDNTYPVSFSLLTQIQVLPTITRDVIQRIHNVEINDNSVENIWGHTPGLALLLAIALYLARPKVSFIQQVFITMESQHHMQDDETKSIKLEVKTTNRGGARITFSGIPKSLLDKGVICALYKNNDSMDMLDSSSVIDGASGSFDTSVPLNPGLQARLHPHKSMWLFKLCGNYNTSEEEIRRSSEFHDSNREIPVDISGYKPNASLQLFVKDGKACARLYVKKSFTDWKKKFNNSWVGFYSSEKNNTNEYNTYQWQWAVKFSEESRSDWKDIPEYDVYVYRSSMPIFLQHESGLDPRRHGHTRPVHIDVILRYIFPI
;
A
#
# COMPACT_ATOMS: atom_id res chain seq x y z
N MET A 1 62.66 5.43 -50.25
CA MET A 1 62.55 6.08 -48.94
C MET A 1 61.28 6.91 -48.93
N GLY A 2 60.24 6.46 -48.23
CA GLY A 2 58.91 7.09 -48.18
C GLY A 2 57.90 6.06 -47.69
N GLY A 3 56.94 6.34 -46.83
CA GLY A 3 56.65 7.52 -46.03
C GLY A 3 56.01 7.04 -44.71
N LYS A 4 56.22 7.79 -43.64
CA LYS A 4 55.51 7.63 -42.37
C LYS A 4 54.34 8.60 -42.36
N GLY A 5 53.13 8.10 -42.07
CA GLY A 5 51.98 8.95 -41.78
C GLY A 5 50.69 8.25 -42.18
N PHE A 6 49.98 7.74 -41.18
CA PHE A 6 48.52 7.63 -41.02
C PHE A 6 48.21 6.50 -40.03
N LEU A 7 48.64 6.69 -38.78
CA LEU A 7 48.16 5.91 -37.63
C LEU A 7 47.49 6.89 -36.68
N GLY A 8 46.28 7.33 -37.05
CA GLY A 8 45.59 8.37 -36.30
C GLY A 8 44.22 8.67 -36.87
N CYS A 9 43.35 7.65 -36.99
CA CYS A 9 41.93 7.86 -37.30
C CYS A 9 40.99 6.72 -36.83
N PHE A 10 41.47 5.70 -36.10
CA PHE A 10 40.60 4.57 -35.69
C PHE A 10 40.40 4.41 -34.19
N ILE A 11 40.93 5.29 -33.35
CA ILE A 11 40.74 5.24 -31.88
C ILE A 11 40.21 6.58 -31.34
N LEU A 12 39.27 7.20 -32.05
CA LEU A 12 38.61 8.42 -31.56
C LEU A 12 37.13 8.49 -31.94
N PHE A 13 36.38 7.41 -31.79
CA PHE A 13 34.91 7.42 -31.87
C PHE A 13 34.24 6.34 -30.99
N MET A 14 34.89 5.92 -29.90
CA MET A 14 34.27 5.09 -28.85
C MET A 14 34.16 5.86 -27.53
N SER A 15 33.87 7.17 -27.59
CA SER A 15 33.09 7.81 -26.55
C SER A 15 31.62 7.46 -26.80
N LEU A 16 31.27 6.18 -26.59
CA LEU A 16 29.88 5.78 -26.49
C LEU A 16 29.34 6.47 -25.24
N ALA A 17 28.57 7.53 -25.49
CA ALA A 17 27.72 8.14 -24.50
C ALA A 17 27.05 7.02 -23.70
N SER A 18 27.19 7.05 -22.37
CA SER A 18 26.25 6.39 -21.48
C SER A 18 24.91 7.11 -21.66
N VAL A 19 24.26 6.87 -22.78
CA VAL A 19 22.86 7.20 -22.98
C VAL A 19 22.16 6.17 -22.11
N SER A 20 21.52 6.61 -21.03
CA SER A 20 20.44 5.85 -20.41
C SER A 20 19.48 5.53 -21.56
N THR A 21 19.54 4.32 -22.10
CA THR A 21 18.67 3.93 -23.20
C THR A 21 17.33 3.72 -22.56
N ILE A 22 16.54 4.79 -22.48
CA ILE A 22 15.15 4.72 -22.04
C ILE A 22 14.52 3.64 -22.91
N LYS A 23 14.08 2.55 -22.28
CA LYS A 23 13.43 1.45 -22.97
C LYS A 23 12.20 1.96 -23.70
N GLN A 24 11.76 1.20 -24.70
CA GLN A 24 10.53 1.50 -25.41
C GLN A 24 9.39 1.74 -24.41
N THR A 25 8.68 2.85 -24.57
CA THR A 25 7.50 3.19 -23.78
C THR A 25 6.46 2.06 -23.87
N LEU A 26 5.89 1.69 -22.73
CA LEU A 26 4.82 0.69 -22.65
C LEU A 26 3.48 1.36 -23.00
N ILE A 27 2.90 0.94 -24.13
CA ILE A 27 1.72 1.55 -24.75
C ILE A 27 0.45 0.76 -24.45
N SER A 28 0.57 -0.55 -24.25
CA SER A 28 -0.56 -1.46 -24.05
C SER A 28 -0.31 -2.49 -22.96
N ILE A 29 -1.39 -3.10 -22.46
CA ILE A 29 -1.28 -4.18 -21.44
C ILE A 29 -0.46 -5.37 -21.98
N HIS A 30 -0.45 -5.56 -23.31
CA HIS A 30 0.33 -6.62 -23.95
C HIS A 30 1.85 -6.40 -23.82
N ASP A 31 2.28 -5.15 -23.73
CA ASP A 31 3.70 -4.80 -23.57
C ASP A 31 4.22 -5.23 -22.20
N LEU A 32 3.33 -5.42 -21.22
CA LEU A 32 3.69 -5.96 -19.91
C LEU A 32 4.12 -7.44 -19.98
N ARG A 33 3.69 -8.21 -21.00
CA ARG A 33 4.04 -9.65 -21.13
C ARG A 33 5.55 -9.90 -21.30
N GLY A 34 6.26 -8.91 -21.82
CA GLY A 34 7.66 -9.03 -22.22
C GLY A 34 8.66 -8.62 -21.13
N ILE A 35 8.20 -8.29 -19.92
CA ILE A 35 9.05 -7.72 -18.86
C ILE A 35 8.89 -8.51 -17.54
N GLU A 36 9.84 -8.34 -16.62
CA GLU A 36 9.84 -9.06 -15.33
C GLU A 36 8.91 -8.46 -14.28
N PHE A 37 8.54 -7.18 -14.44
CA PHE A 37 7.88 -6.37 -13.42
C PHE A 37 6.60 -7.02 -12.88
N GLY A 38 6.60 -7.46 -11.62
CA GLY A 38 5.44 -8.07 -10.97
C GLY A 38 4.99 -9.44 -11.48
N HIS A 39 5.80 -10.16 -12.27
CA HIS A 39 5.36 -11.42 -12.91
C HIS A 39 5.52 -12.68 -12.05
N THR A 40 6.46 -12.67 -11.11
CA THR A 40 6.78 -13.84 -10.28
C THR A 40 6.39 -13.60 -8.82
N PHE A 41 5.79 -14.56 -8.13
CA PHE A 41 5.60 -14.43 -6.69
C PHE A 41 6.98 -14.31 -6.02
N PRO A 42 7.16 -13.42 -5.03
CA PRO A 42 6.21 -12.51 -4.36
C PRO A 42 6.16 -11.07 -4.90
N ARG A 43 6.62 -10.83 -6.13
CA ARG A 43 6.64 -9.51 -6.78
C ARG A 43 5.22 -8.93 -6.86
N HIS A 44 5.11 -7.63 -6.56
CA HIS A 44 3.82 -6.91 -6.44
C HIS A 44 3.63 -5.82 -7.50
N GLY A 45 4.57 -5.69 -8.44
CA GLY A 45 4.58 -4.62 -9.45
C GLY A 45 3.27 -4.48 -10.24
N LEU A 46 2.70 -5.59 -10.73
CA LEU A 46 1.44 -5.55 -11.49
C LEU A 46 0.25 -5.10 -10.61
N MET A 47 0.21 -5.53 -9.35
CA MET A 47 -0.80 -5.08 -8.38
C MET A 47 -0.65 -3.59 -8.08
N LEU A 48 0.60 -3.10 -8.00
CA LEU A 48 0.92 -1.70 -7.75
C LEU A 48 0.55 -0.81 -8.94
N LEU A 49 0.85 -1.24 -10.17
CA LEU A 49 0.47 -0.54 -11.39
C LEU A 49 -1.06 -0.48 -11.55
N HIS A 50 -1.75 -1.59 -11.28
CA HIS A 50 -3.21 -1.61 -11.23
C HIS A 50 -3.76 -0.59 -10.23
N TRP A 51 -3.23 -0.59 -9.00
CA TRP A 51 -3.66 0.33 -7.97
C TRP A 51 -3.42 1.80 -8.36
N LEU A 52 -2.24 2.13 -8.89
CA LEU A 52 -1.93 3.50 -9.30
C LEU A 52 -2.85 3.95 -10.43
N ALA A 53 -3.01 3.13 -11.47
CA ALA A 53 -3.88 3.46 -12.61
C ALA A 53 -5.30 3.81 -12.13
N ASN A 54 -5.87 3.05 -11.20
CA ASN A 54 -7.21 3.29 -10.67
C ASN A 54 -7.30 4.48 -9.68
N ASN A 55 -6.17 5.07 -9.27
CA ASN A 55 -6.14 6.28 -8.45
C ASN A 55 -5.72 7.54 -9.22
N ILE A 56 -5.55 7.41 -10.54
CA ILE A 56 -5.39 8.52 -11.46
C ILE A 56 -6.75 8.80 -12.09
N HIS A 57 -7.12 10.07 -12.20
CA HIS A 57 -8.28 10.52 -12.97
C HIS A 57 -7.87 11.58 -13.97
N THR A 58 -8.56 11.66 -15.10
CA THR A 58 -8.36 12.73 -16.08
C THR A 58 -9.28 13.89 -15.73
N ASP A 59 -8.72 15.10 -15.66
CA ASP A 59 -9.51 16.32 -15.45
C ASP A 59 -10.11 16.84 -16.76
N ASN A 60 -10.93 17.90 -16.65
CA ASN A 60 -11.58 18.53 -17.81
C ASN A 60 -10.60 19.12 -18.83
N ASN A 61 -9.33 19.31 -18.44
CA ASN A 61 -8.27 19.84 -19.31
C ASN A 61 -7.45 18.71 -19.95
N GLY A 62 -7.80 17.44 -19.71
CA GLY A 62 -7.07 16.29 -20.22
C GLY A 62 -5.83 15.92 -19.40
N ASN A 63 -5.57 16.59 -18.27
CA ASN A 63 -4.42 16.25 -17.42
C ASN A 63 -4.77 15.08 -16.51
N MET A 64 -3.83 14.15 -16.37
CA MET A 64 -3.90 13.12 -15.33
C MET A 64 -3.66 13.74 -13.97
N ARG A 65 -4.49 13.38 -12.99
CA ARG A 65 -4.38 13.84 -11.61
C ARG A 65 -4.51 12.68 -10.63
N LEU A 66 -3.69 12.71 -9.60
CA LEU A 66 -3.83 11.87 -8.42
C LEU A 66 -4.98 12.40 -7.56
N ASN A 67 -5.71 11.49 -6.94
CA ASN A 67 -6.68 11.79 -5.88
C ASN A 67 -6.02 11.98 -4.50
N PHE A 68 -4.69 11.81 -4.40
CA PHE A 68 -3.88 11.91 -3.19
C PHE A 68 -2.63 12.77 -3.41
N ASN A 69 -1.94 13.15 -2.33
CA ASN A 69 -0.73 13.97 -2.40
C ASN A 69 0.55 13.13 -2.18
N PRO A 70 1.33 12.83 -3.23
CA PRO A 70 2.56 12.05 -3.11
C PRO A 70 3.65 12.77 -2.30
N THR A 71 3.62 14.11 -2.19
CA THR A 71 4.66 14.86 -1.44
C THR A 71 4.41 14.93 0.06
N ARG A 72 3.21 14.53 0.48
CA ARG A 72 2.87 14.22 1.86
C ARG A 72 3.23 12.78 2.24
N GLY A 73 3.73 11.98 1.30
CA GLY A 73 4.05 10.57 1.50
C GLY A 73 2.82 9.66 1.59
N ASP A 74 1.67 10.12 1.07
CA ASP A 74 0.45 9.30 0.98
C ASP A 74 0.78 7.96 0.31
N TYR A 75 0.24 6.85 0.81
CA TYR A 75 0.47 5.49 0.29
C TYR A 75 1.94 5.03 0.24
N GLY A 76 2.86 5.72 0.92
CA GLY A 76 4.28 5.37 0.95
C GLY A 76 5.05 5.87 -0.26
N PHE A 77 4.53 6.92 -0.94
CA PHE A 77 5.34 7.68 -1.88
C PHE A 77 6.52 8.32 -1.15
N ASN A 78 7.72 8.18 -1.70
CA ASN A 78 8.93 8.75 -1.13
C ASN A 78 9.68 9.54 -2.19
N PHE A 79 10.28 10.66 -1.79
CA PHE A 79 11.14 11.43 -2.68
C PHE A 79 12.31 10.57 -3.18
N TYR A 80 12.58 10.62 -4.47
CA TYR A 80 13.68 9.93 -5.13
C TYR A 80 14.54 10.93 -5.90
N GLY A 81 15.78 11.13 -5.46
CA GLY A 81 16.71 12.08 -6.09
C GLY A 81 17.34 11.61 -7.40
N ASN A 82 17.00 10.41 -7.89
CA ASN A 82 17.60 9.81 -9.09
C ASN A 82 19.14 9.82 -9.09
N ALA A 83 19.76 9.61 -7.94
CA ALA A 83 21.21 9.74 -7.73
C ALA A 83 22.01 8.45 -7.96
N ASP A 84 21.31 7.35 -8.29
CA ASP A 84 21.91 6.03 -8.51
C ASP A 84 22.88 6.01 -9.70
N ARG A 85 23.81 5.05 -9.70
CA ARG A 85 24.79 4.87 -10.77
C ARG A 85 24.85 3.40 -11.19
N PRO A 86 24.52 3.06 -12.45
CA PRO A 86 23.89 3.92 -13.48
C PRO A 86 22.52 4.49 -13.04
N ARG A 87 22.13 5.65 -13.58
CA ARG A 87 20.84 6.28 -13.27
C ARG A 87 19.72 5.51 -13.98
N PRO A 88 18.65 5.08 -13.29
CA PRO A 88 17.50 4.42 -13.92
C PRO A 88 16.66 5.38 -14.76
N LEU A 89 16.65 6.67 -14.41
CA LEU A 89 15.77 7.66 -15.00
C LEU A 89 16.54 8.83 -15.64
N PRO A 90 15.89 9.59 -16.55
CA PRO A 90 16.47 10.79 -17.13
C PRO A 90 16.91 11.82 -16.09
N PHE A 91 17.94 12.59 -16.42
CA PHE A 91 18.33 13.74 -15.60
C PHE A 91 17.26 14.83 -15.71
N LEU A 92 16.70 15.22 -14.55
CA LEU A 92 15.90 16.43 -14.43
C LEU A 92 16.84 17.58 -14.05
N PRO A 93 16.92 18.67 -14.83
CA PRO A 93 17.49 19.93 -14.36
C PRO A 93 16.99 20.29 -12.96
N SER A 94 17.83 20.93 -12.14
CA SER A 94 17.53 21.24 -10.73
C SER A 94 16.23 22.02 -10.50
N GLU A 95 15.72 22.69 -11.53
CA GLU A 95 14.51 23.53 -11.53
C GLU A 95 13.33 22.89 -12.30
N SER A 96 13.46 21.63 -12.73
CA SER A 96 12.53 20.99 -13.67
C SER A 96 11.64 19.92 -13.05
N GLY A 97 11.90 19.50 -11.81
CA GLY A 97 11.04 18.52 -11.17
C GLY A 97 11.71 17.60 -10.16
N SER A 98 10.92 16.64 -9.67
CA SER A 98 11.31 15.65 -8.66
C SER A 98 10.65 14.31 -8.94
N TYR A 99 11.39 13.23 -8.71
CA TYR A 99 10.83 11.89 -8.77
C TYR A 99 10.29 11.47 -7.41
N TYR A 100 9.18 10.73 -7.42
CA TYR A 100 8.66 10.06 -6.24
C TYR A 100 8.49 8.58 -6.55
N SER A 101 9.05 7.73 -5.68
CA SER A 101 8.98 6.27 -5.78
C SER A 101 7.89 5.73 -4.88
N LEU A 102 7.11 4.79 -5.41
CA LEU A 102 6.07 4.03 -4.73
C LEU A 102 6.42 2.54 -4.80
N GLY A 103 6.09 1.79 -3.75
CA GLY A 103 6.14 0.33 -3.76
C GLY A 103 7.11 -0.29 -2.75
N ASN A 104 7.80 0.52 -1.95
CA ASN A 104 8.55 0.03 -0.80
C ASN A 104 7.58 -0.30 0.34
N ILE A 105 7.34 -1.58 0.58
CA ILE A 105 6.43 -2.05 1.65
C ILE A 105 7.17 -2.23 2.98
N ASP A 106 8.50 -2.34 2.95
CA ASP A 106 9.30 -2.61 4.14
C ASP A 106 9.16 -1.49 5.19
N GLY A 107 8.76 -1.91 6.39
CA GLY A 107 8.20 -1.09 7.46
C GLY A 107 9.18 -0.76 8.55
N ASN A 108 10.45 -0.55 8.22
CA ASN A 108 11.48 -0.21 9.21
C ASN A 108 11.22 1.13 9.97
N TYR A 109 10.11 1.81 9.66
CA TYR A 109 9.72 3.10 10.19
C TYR A 109 8.25 3.09 10.65
N ASN A 110 7.97 3.75 11.77
CA ASN A 110 6.66 3.75 12.42
C ASN A 110 5.63 4.68 11.74
N TYR A 111 5.98 5.28 10.60
CA TYR A 111 5.08 5.95 9.68
C TYR A 111 5.33 5.36 8.29
N ASN A 112 4.86 4.12 8.09
CA ASN A 112 4.96 3.49 6.78
C ASN A 112 3.67 3.76 6.00
N GLY A 113 3.65 4.84 5.21
CA GLY A 113 2.53 5.13 4.32
C GLY A 113 2.17 3.95 3.39
N ALA A 114 3.09 3.02 3.12
CA ALA A 114 2.81 1.84 2.30
C ALA A 114 1.81 0.88 2.95
N THR A 115 1.63 0.93 4.29
CA THR A 115 0.58 0.15 4.97
C THR A 115 -0.84 0.63 4.60
N ALA A 116 -0.96 1.81 3.96
CA ALA A 116 -2.21 2.32 3.41
C ALA A 116 -2.56 1.70 2.05
N LEU A 117 -1.62 1.02 1.40
CA LEU A 117 -1.90 0.26 0.20
C LEU A 117 -2.86 -0.90 0.54
N PRO A 118 -3.76 -1.26 -0.40
CA PRO A 118 -4.72 -2.33 -0.17
C PRO A 118 -4.02 -3.68 -0.04
N ASP A 119 -4.67 -4.62 0.65
CA ASP A 119 -4.10 -5.94 0.94
C ASP A 119 -3.66 -6.67 -0.33
N TYR A 120 -4.39 -6.56 -1.44
CA TYR A 120 -3.99 -7.23 -2.69
C TYR A 120 -2.62 -6.75 -3.23
N VAL A 121 -2.10 -5.61 -2.78
CA VAL A 121 -0.75 -5.10 -3.11
C VAL A 121 0.29 -5.60 -2.10
N THR A 122 -0.05 -5.60 -0.81
CA THR A 122 0.92 -5.83 0.28
C THR A 122 0.98 -7.28 0.77
N GLN A 123 -0.02 -8.09 0.44
CA GLN A 123 -0.17 -9.40 1.05
C GLN A 123 0.95 -10.37 0.68
N SER A 124 1.42 -10.35 -0.56
CA SER A 124 2.55 -11.19 -1.00
C SER A 124 3.84 -10.84 -0.26
N PHE A 125 4.04 -9.56 0.09
CA PHE A 125 5.16 -9.13 0.91
C PHE A 125 5.12 -9.79 2.29
N TYR A 126 3.97 -9.75 2.97
CA TYR A 126 3.89 -10.28 4.33
C TYR A 126 3.95 -11.81 4.43
N ASN A 127 3.51 -12.56 3.42
CA ASN A 127 3.57 -14.02 3.46
C ASN A 127 4.82 -14.61 2.78
N SER A 128 5.72 -13.76 2.28
CA SER A 128 6.94 -14.23 1.65
C SER A 128 8.16 -13.79 2.43
N TRP A 129 9.11 -14.69 2.58
CA TRP A 129 10.39 -14.42 3.23
C TRP A 129 11.54 -14.26 2.25
N ILE A 130 11.27 -14.45 0.96
CA ILE A 130 12.34 -14.36 -0.03
C ILE A 130 12.67 -12.89 -0.35
N PRO A 131 13.93 -12.59 -0.69
CA PRO A 131 14.38 -11.22 -0.95
C PRO A 131 13.63 -10.48 -2.09
N GLU A 132 12.99 -11.21 -3.01
CA GLU A 132 12.28 -10.67 -4.17
C GLU A 132 11.02 -9.84 -3.82
N ARG A 133 10.48 -9.98 -2.61
CA ARG A 133 9.15 -9.46 -2.19
C ARG A 133 8.96 -7.95 -2.16
N ASN A 134 10.03 -7.18 -2.33
CA ASN A 134 9.97 -5.73 -2.21
C ASN A 134 10.82 -5.02 -3.26
N ARG A 135 10.92 -5.58 -4.48
CA ARG A 135 11.77 -5.03 -5.55
C ARG A 135 11.06 -4.02 -6.44
N ASP A 136 9.78 -4.21 -6.72
CA ASP A 136 9.05 -3.43 -7.72
C ASP A 136 8.78 -2.00 -7.25
N ARG A 137 8.98 -1.03 -8.15
CA ARG A 137 8.57 0.35 -7.93
C ARG A 137 7.81 0.93 -9.11
N VAL A 138 6.90 1.83 -8.78
CA VAL A 138 6.35 2.79 -9.74
C VAL A 138 6.87 4.16 -9.37
N MET A 139 7.41 4.88 -10.34
CA MET A 139 7.97 6.21 -10.16
C MET A 139 7.13 7.23 -10.91
N ARG A 140 6.85 8.35 -10.26
CA ARG A 140 6.19 9.50 -10.87
C ARG A 140 7.16 10.68 -10.97
N VAL A 141 7.10 11.41 -12.08
CA VAL A 141 7.67 12.75 -12.21
C VAL A 141 6.67 13.79 -11.73
N ARG A 142 7.15 14.74 -10.93
CA ARG A 142 6.52 16.04 -10.72
C ARG A 142 7.40 17.09 -11.40
N GLU A 143 6.87 17.86 -12.33
CA GLU A 143 7.49 19.08 -12.85
C GLU A 143 7.42 20.21 -11.80
N GLU A 144 8.50 20.98 -11.63
CA GLU A 144 8.49 22.09 -10.66
C GLU A 144 7.55 23.20 -11.10
N GLY A 145 6.72 23.70 -10.18
CA GLY A 145 5.65 24.66 -10.49
C GLY A 145 4.34 24.04 -10.99
N SER A 146 4.32 22.74 -11.31
CA SER A 146 3.07 22.02 -11.57
C SER A 146 2.29 21.79 -10.28
N ASN A 147 0.97 21.69 -10.39
CA ASN A 147 0.15 21.33 -9.24
C ASN A 147 0.55 19.92 -8.76
N GLN A 148 0.79 19.77 -7.46
CA GLN A 148 1.26 18.55 -6.83
C GLN A 148 0.53 17.26 -7.20
N LEU A 149 -0.73 17.39 -7.64
CA LEU A 149 -1.60 16.28 -8.03
C LEU A 149 -1.44 15.88 -9.50
N ILE A 150 -0.87 16.71 -10.38
CA ILE A 150 -0.75 16.42 -11.83
C ILE A 150 0.25 15.29 -12.05
N VAL A 151 -0.07 14.27 -12.83
CA VAL A 151 0.88 13.21 -13.20
C VAL A 151 1.54 13.58 -14.52
N ASP A 152 2.81 13.98 -14.47
CA ASP A 152 3.55 14.40 -15.65
C ASP A 152 4.06 13.18 -16.43
N GLU A 153 4.79 12.29 -15.74
CA GLU A 153 5.26 11.01 -16.31
C GLU A 153 5.20 9.89 -15.27
N VAL A 154 5.02 8.67 -15.75
CA VAL A 154 5.05 7.45 -14.94
C VAL A 154 6.08 6.49 -15.51
N TYR A 155 6.88 5.89 -14.64
CA TYR A 155 7.85 4.85 -14.95
C TYR A 155 7.60 3.65 -14.06
N ILE A 156 7.84 2.45 -14.57
CA ILE A 156 7.96 1.25 -13.74
C ILE A 156 9.42 0.82 -13.72
N THR A 157 9.88 0.35 -12.56
CA THR A 157 11.25 -0.11 -12.36
C THR A 157 11.32 -1.17 -11.26
N GLN A 158 12.51 -1.71 -11.03
CA GLN A 158 12.79 -2.66 -9.98
C GLN A 158 14.16 -2.37 -9.36
N HIS A 159 14.38 -2.79 -8.11
CA HIS A 159 15.74 -2.94 -7.59
C HIS A 159 16.46 -4.09 -8.30
N TYR A 160 17.79 -4.05 -8.35
CA TYR A 160 18.58 -5.22 -8.78
C TYR A 160 18.26 -6.47 -7.95
N PRO A 161 18.48 -7.68 -8.51
CA PRO A 161 18.38 -8.91 -7.76
C PRO A 161 19.26 -8.86 -6.49
N PRO A 162 18.77 -9.32 -5.33
CA PRO A 162 19.46 -9.16 -4.05
C PRO A 162 20.83 -9.87 -3.97
N ASN A 163 21.06 -10.86 -4.84
CA ASN A 163 22.32 -11.59 -4.95
C ASN A 163 23.43 -10.83 -5.72
N GLU A 164 23.15 -9.65 -6.29
CA GLU A 164 24.14 -8.90 -7.06
C GLU A 164 25.04 -7.96 -6.24
N ASN A 165 24.90 -7.93 -4.90
CA ASN A 165 25.63 -7.01 -4.00
C ASN A 165 25.48 -5.52 -4.38
N ARG A 166 24.38 -5.15 -5.05
CA ARG A 166 24.09 -3.77 -5.49
C ARG A 166 23.17 -3.01 -4.54
N GLY A 167 22.91 -3.56 -3.35
CA GLY A 167 22.07 -2.95 -2.33
C GLY A 167 20.67 -2.60 -2.84
N SER A 168 20.20 -1.38 -2.56
CA SER A 168 18.89 -0.86 -2.97
C SER A 168 18.95 -0.03 -4.27
N VAL A 169 19.93 -0.28 -5.14
CA VAL A 169 20.05 0.45 -6.40
C VAL A 169 18.97 -0.02 -7.39
N TYR A 170 18.40 0.91 -8.15
CA TYR A 170 17.44 0.61 -9.21
C TYR A 170 18.11 0.09 -10.47
N ASP A 171 17.42 -0.80 -11.15
CA ASP A 171 17.85 -1.46 -12.38
C ASP A 171 17.39 -0.65 -13.61
N PRO A 172 18.28 0.14 -14.25
CA PRO A 172 17.96 0.86 -15.48
C PRO A 172 17.53 -0.06 -16.62
N ASP A 173 18.05 -1.29 -16.69
CA ASP A 173 17.74 -2.23 -17.78
C ASP A 173 16.31 -2.76 -17.67
N ASN A 174 15.70 -2.62 -16.50
CA ASN A 174 14.29 -2.92 -16.23
C ASN A 174 13.49 -1.67 -15.85
N THR A 175 13.86 -0.51 -16.39
CA THR A 175 13.12 0.75 -16.22
C THR A 175 12.41 1.14 -17.52
N TYR A 176 11.09 1.32 -17.45
CA TYR A 176 10.24 1.57 -18.61
C TYR A 176 9.32 2.77 -18.39
N PRO A 177 9.23 3.72 -19.33
CA PRO A 177 8.16 4.72 -19.33
C PRO A 177 6.81 4.04 -19.58
N VAL A 178 5.79 4.47 -18.86
CA VAL A 178 4.41 4.01 -18.99
C VAL A 178 3.58 5.08 -19.68
N SER A 179 2.95 4.73 -20.80
CA SER A 179 2.06 5.65 -21.50
C SER A 179 0.74 5.85 -20.78
N PHE A 180 0.09 6.98 -21.07
CA PHE A 180 -1.28 7.22 -20.66
C PHE A 180 -2.28 6.20 -21.24
N SER A 181 -2.01 5.70 -22.45
CA SER A 181 -2.84 4.67 -23.09
C SER A 181 -2.89 3.38 -22.26
N LEU A 182 -1.73 2.94 -21.74
CA LEU A 182 -1.65 1.77 -20.87
C LEU A 182 -2.44 2.00 -19.56
N LEU A 183 -2.25 3.14 -18.89
CA LEU A 183 -2.99 3.46 -17.66
C LEU A 183 -4.50 3.47 -17.88
N THR A 184 -4.96 4.07 -18.97
CA THR A 184 -6.38 4.12 -19.34
C THR A 184 -6.94 2.72 -19.64
N GLN A 185 -6.18 1.88 -20.34
CA GLN A 185 -6.57 0.49 -20.60
C GLN A 185 -6.78 -0.27 -19.28
N ILE A 186 -5.90 -0.09 -18.30
CA ILE A 186 -6.02 -0.73 -16.98
C ILE A 186 -7.29 -0.26 -16.25
N GLN A 187 -7.58 1.05 -16.28
CA GLN A 187 -8.76 1.62 -15.61
C GLN A 187 -10.09 1.08 -16.15
N VAL A 188 -10.17 0.76 -17.44
CA VAL A 188 -11.41 0.26 -18.06
C VAL A 188 -11.59 -1.25 -17.93
N LEU A 189 -10.56 -2.01 -17.51
CA LEU A 189 -10.65 -3.47 -17.34
C LEU A 189 -11.87 -3.93 -16.52
N PRO A 190 -12.23 -3.30 -15.37
CA PRO A 190 -13.43 -3.69 -14.62
C PRO A 190 -14.73 -3.59 -15.43
N THR A 191 -14.78 -2.76 -16.48
CA THR A 191 -15.97 -2.56 -17.33
C THR A 191 -16.08 -3.57 -18.46
N ILE A 192 -15.01 -4.34 -18.73
CA ILE A 192 -15.00 -5.32 -19.79
C ILE A 192 -15.76 -6.56 -19.33
N THR A 193 -16.84 -6.91 -20.05
CA THR A 193 -17.63 -8.11 -19.77
C THR A 193 -16.80 -9.38 -19.95
N ARG A 194 -16.99 -10.39 -19.08
CA ARG A 194 -16.30 -11.69 -19.16
C ARG A 194 -16.27 -12.27 -20.59
N ASP A 195 -17.37 -12.14 -21.32
CA ASP A 195 -17.52 -12.65 -22.70
C ASP A 195 -16.56 -12.01 -23.72
N VAL A 196 -16.15 -10.77 -23.47
CA VAL A 196 -15.20 -10.03 -24.32
C VAL A 196 -13.78 -10.49 -24.01
N ILE A 197 -13.46 -10.75 -22.74
CA ILE A 197 -12.14 -11.28 -22.35
C ILE A 197 -11.92 -12.69 -22.90
N GLN A 198 -12.92 -13.56 -22.76
CA GLN A 198 -12.85 -14.92 -23.32
C GLN A 198 -12.62 -14.88 -24.84
N ARG A 199 -13.30 -13.97 -25.55
CA ARG A 199 -13.16 -13.78 -27.01
C ARG A 199 -11.82 -13.19 -27.44
N ILE A 200 -11.33 -12.15 -26.77
CA ILE A 200 -10.11 -11.43 -27.18
C ILE A 200 -8.84 -12.20 -26.79
N HIS A 201 -8.85 -12.85 -25.63
CA HIS A 201 -7.64 -13.45 -25.05
C HIS A 201 -7.63 -14.98 -25.09
N ASN A 202 -8.72 -15.62 -25.55
CA ASN A 202 -8.84 -17.08 -25.64
C ASN A 202 -8.60 -17.78 -24.28
N VAL A 203 -9.10 -17.17 -23.21
CA VAL A 203 -8.98 -17.64 -21.82
C VAL A 203 -10.35 -18.09 -21.33
N GLU A 204 -10.44 -19.28 -20.73
CA GLU A 204 -11.69 -19.76 -20.11
C GLU A 204 -11.74 -19.37 -18.63
N ILE A 205 -12.48 -18.31 -18.30
CA ILE A 205 -12.73 -17.90 -16.90
C ILE A 205 -13.91 -18.71 -16.35
N ASN A 206 -13.64 -19.93 -15.88
CA ASN A 206 -14.61 -20.72 -15.15
C ASN A 206 -14.52 -20.41 -13.64
N ASP A 207 -15.69 -20.14 -13.05
CA ASP A 207 -16.03 -19.91 -11.64
C ASP A 207 -16.13 -18.48 -11.05
N ASN A 208 -17.01 -18.43 -10.04
CA ASN A 208 -17.20 -17.38 -9.02
C ASN A 208 -15.93 -17.13 -8.17
N SER A 209 -14.84 -17.82 -8.47
CA SER A 209 -13.60 -17.84 -7.71
C SER A 209 -12.75 -16.58 -7.95
N VAL A 210 -12.89 -15.90 -9.09
CA VAL A 210 -12.18 -14.63 -9.37
C VAL A 210 -12.58 -13.55 -8.36
N GLU A 211 -13.85 -13.57 -7.94
CA GLU A 211 -14.39 -12.68 -6.91
C GLU A 211 -13.93 -13.06 -5.49
N ASN A 212 -13.61 -14.34 -5.26
CA ASN A 212 -13.25 -14.85 -3.92
C ASN A 212 -11.79 -14.60 -3.53
N ILE A 213 -10.86 -14.41 -4.49
CA ILE A 213 -9.42 -14.35 -4.18
C ILE A 213 -8.88 -12.93 -4.14
N TRP A 214 -9.27 -12.10 -5.10
CA TRP A 214 -8.83 -10.71 -5.18
C TRP A 214 -9.88 -9.72 -4.66
N GLY A 215 -10.93 -10.25 -4.02
CA GLY A 215 -12.12 -9.50 -3.64
C GLY A 215 -12.79 -8.87 -4.87
N HIS A 216 -13.58 -7.82 -4.63
CA HIS A 216 -14.32 -7.06 -5.64
C HIS A 216 -13.42 -6.26 -6.63
N THR A 217 -12.26 -6.78 -7.07
CA THR A 217 -11.33 -6.12 -8.02
C THR A 217 -11.21 -6.89 -9.35
N PRO A 218 -12.30 -7.02 -10.14
CA PRO A 218 -12.28 -7.76 -11.40
C PRO A 218 -11.23 -7.24 -12.39
N GLY A 219 -10.93 -5.93 -12.38
CA GLY A 219 -9.88 -5.35 -13.23
C GLY A 219 -8.48 -5.91 -12.96
N LEU A 220 -8.14 -6.23 -11.71
CA LEU A 220 -6.82 -6.77 -11.36
C LEU A 220 -6.66 -8.19 -11.92
N ALA A 221 -7.68 -9.03 -11.75
CA ALA A 221 -7.67 -10.38 -12.30
C ALA A 221 -7.44 -10.35 -13.82
N LEU A 222 -8.11 -9.45 -14.52
CA LEU A 222 -7.94 -9.30 -15.97
C LEU A 222 -6.57 -8.76 -16.37
N LEU A 223 -6.01 -7.83 -15.60
CA LEU A 223 -4.66 -7.36 -15.83
C LEU A 223 -3.67 -8.52 -15.75
N LEU A 224 -3.74 -9.33 -14.68
CA LEU A 224 -2.89 -10.49 -14.48
C LEU A 224 -3.08 -11.52 -15.60
N ALA A 225 -4.32 -11.74 -16.05
CA ALA A 225 -4.63 -12.64 -17.17
C ALA A 225 -3.82 -12.31 -18.43
N ILE A 226 -3.84 -11.02 -18.78
CA ILE A 226 -3.28 -10.53 -20.02
C ILE A 226 -1.76 -10.42 -19.87
N ALA A 227 -1.27 -9.82 -18.78
CA ALA A 227 0.15 -9.60 -18.54
C ALA A 227 0.91 -10.92 -18.37
N LEU A 228 0.37 -11.89 -17.65
CA LEU A 228 1.03 -13.19 -17.42
C LEU A 228 0.91 -14.17 -18.60
N TYR A 229 0.30 -13.75 -19.72
CA TYR A 229 0.15 -14.56 -20.94
C TYR A 229 -0.41 -15.97 -20.68
N LEU A 230 -1.55 -16.06 -19.98
CA LEU A 230 -2.15 -17.33 -19.60
C LEU A 230 -2.85 -17.99 -20.81
N ALA A 231 -2.11 -18.80 -21.58
CA ALA A 231 -2.57 -19.35 -22.87
C ALA A 231 -3.05 -20.82 -22.82
N ARG A 232 -3.36 -21.41 -21.66
CA ARG A 232 -3.65 -22.86 -21.56
C ARG A 232 -5.15 -23.17 -21.41
N PRO A 233 -5.76 -23.97 -22.32
CA PRO A 233 -7.21 -24.21 -22.35
C PRO A 233 -7.70 -25.36 -21.45
N LYS A 234 -7.04 -25.66 -20.31
CA LYS A 234 -7.38 -26.84 -19.49
C LYS A 234 -7.30 -26.67 -17.96
N VAL A 235 -7.02 -25.46 -17.48
CA VAL A 235 -6.83 -25.18 -16.04
C VAL A 235 -7.65 -23.95 -15.68
N SER A 236 -8.23 -23.90 -14.47
CA SER A 236 -9.00 -22.71 -14.06
C SER A 236 -8.12 -21.46 -14.11
N PHE A 237 -8.71 -20.32 -14.47
CA PHE A 237 -8.00 -19.04 -14.64
C PHE A 237 -7.11 -18.70 -13.43
N ILE A 238 -7.65 -18.90 -12.24
CA ILE A 238 -6.97 -18.66 -10.96
C ILE A 238 -5.79 -19.59 -10.76
N GLN A 239 -6.01 -20.87 -11.02
CA GLN A 239 -4.95 -21.86 -10.89
C GLN A 239 -3.85 -21.59 -11.91
N GLN A 240 -4.15 -21.00 -13.07
CA GLN A 240 -3.13 -20.53 -14.01
C GLN A 240 -2.38 -19.29 -13.51
N VAL A 241 -3.07 -18.28 -12.96
CA VAL A 241 -2.40 -17.12 -12.34
C VAL A 241 -1.45 -17.61 -11.25
N PHE A 242 -1.91 -18.50 -10.37
CA PHE A 242 -1.10 -19.03 -9.30
C PHE A 242 0.03 -19.91 -9.78
N ILE A 243 -0.20 -20.85 -10.71
CA ILE A 243 0.89 -21.65 -11.29
C ILE A 243 1.93 -20.75 -11.93
N THR A 244 1.54 -19.72 -12.69
CA THR A 244 2.50 -18.82 -13.33
C THR A 244 3.27 -17.98 -12.29
N MET A 245 2.59 -17.50 -11.24
CA MET A 245 3.25 -16.76 -10.16
C MET A 245 4.14 -17.66 -9.28
N GLU A 246 3.78 -18.94 -9.05
CA GLU A 246 4.45 -19.87 -8.12
C GLU A 246 5.47 -20.80 -8.79
N SER A 247 5.34 -21.10 -10.08
CA SER A 247 6.20 -22.08 -10.79
C SER A 247 7.66 -21.67 -10.91
N GLN A 248 8.07 -20.56 -10.31
CA GLN A 248 9.46 -20.13 -10.25
C GLN A 248 10.15 -20.31 -8.89
N HIS A 249 9.47 -20.59 -7.76
CA HIS A 249 10.10 -21.07 -6.51
C HIS A 249 9.07 -21.74 -5.56
N HIS A 250 9.51 -22.80 -4.87
CA HIS A 250 8.69 -23.76 -4.08
C HIS A 250 7.88 -23.17 -2.90
N MET A 251 6.64 -23.67 -2.80
CA MET A 251 5.77 -23.91 -1.63
C MET A 251 5.19 -22.73 -0.82
N GLN A 252 3.96 -22.33 -1.15
CA GLN A 252 2.92 -22.06 -0.15
C GLN A 252 1.57 -22.59 -0.66
N ASP A 253 0.92 -23.41 0.15
CA ASP A 253 -0.23 -24.26 -0.21
C ASP A 253 -1.49 -23.44 -0.59
N ASP A 254 -2.15 -23.84 -1.68
CA ASP A 254 -3.29 -23.14 -2.32
C ASP A 254 -4.47 -22.94 -1.35
N GLU A 255 -4.64 -23.85 -0.37
CA GLU A 255 -5.70 -23.79 0.64
C GLU A 255 -5.58 -22.57 1.58
N THR A 256 -4.37 -22.06 1.81
CA THR A 256 -4.10 -21.00 2.82
C THR A 256 -4.40 -19.58 2.33
N LYS A 257 -4.53 -19.37 1.01
CA LYS A 257 -4.77 -18.05 0.42
C LYS A 257 -6.16 -17.50 0.70
N SER A 258 -7.14 -18.39 0.86
CA SER A 258 -8.52 -18.05 1.22
C SER A 258 -8.64 -17.53 2.67
N ILE A 259 -7.61 -17.75 3.50
CA ILE A 259 -7.58 -17.31 4.89
C ILE A 259 -7.41 -15.79 4.92
N LYS A 260 -8.40 -15.13 5.53
CA LYS A 260 -8.37 -13.70 5.80
C LYS A 260 -8.15 -13.46 7.29
N LEU A 261 -7.12 -12.68 7.61
CA LEU A 261 -6.75 -12.25 8.96
C LEU A 261 -6.69 -10.72 8.98
N GLU A 262 -7.33 -10.11 9.97
CA GLU A 262 -7.31 -8.66 10.17
C GLU A 262 -7.17 -8.33 11.65
N VAL A 263 -6.53 -7.19 11.94
CA VAL A 263 -6.54 -6.56 13.26
C VAL A 263 -7.56 -5.42 13.23
N LYS A 264 -8.51 -5.45 14.17
CA LYS A 264 -9.56 -4.44 14.36
C LYS A 264 -9.56 -3.92 15.78
N THR A 265 -10.44 -2.97 16.07
CA THR A 265 -10.65 -2.45 17.41
C THR A 265 -11.73 -3.24 18.18
N THR A 266 -11.61 -3.32 19.50
CA THR A 266 -12.71 -3.71 20.39
C THR A 266 -13.58 -2.49 20.74
N ASN A 267 -14.64 -2.69 21.52
CA ASN A 267 -15.47 -1.59 22.03
C ASN A 267 -14.78 -0.75 23.13
N ARG A 268 -13.53 -1.05 23.48
CA ARG A 268 -12.74 -0.35 24.52
C ARG A 268 -11.38 0.13 24.01
N GLY A 269 -11.18 0.20 22.69
CA GLY A 269 -9.89 0.57 22.09
C GLY A 269 -8.82 -0.52 22.15
N GLY A 270 -9.15 -1.74 22.57
CA GLY A 270 -8.26 -2.90 22.49
C GLY A 270 -8.11 -3.39 21.04
N ALA A 271 -7.10 -4.21 20.79
CA ALA A 271 -6.95 -4.92 19.53
C ALA A 271 -7.82 -6.19 19.53
N ARG A 272 -8.41 -6.50 18.38
CA ARG A 272 -9.19 -7.70 18.10
C ARG A 272 -8.64 -8.35 16.84
N ILE A 273 -8.31 -9.63 16.91
CA ILE A 273 -8.04 -10.40 15.70
C ILE A 273 -9.37 -10.89 15.15
N THR A 274 -9.62 -10.68 13.87
CA THR A 274 -10.73 -11.32 13.15
C THR A 274 -10.18 -12.24 12.08
N PHE A 275 -10.75 -13.43 11.96
CA PHE A 275 -10.32 -14.43 10.99
C PHE A 275 -11.52 -15.02 10.24
N SER A 276 -11.30 -15.41 8.99
CA SER A 276 -12.28 -16.14 8.18
C SER A 276 -11.62 -16.98 7.11
N GLY A 277 -12.35 -17.96 6.57
CA GLY A 277 -11.87 -18.83 5.50
C GLY A 277 -10.83 -19.87 5.94
N ILE A 278 -10.76 -20.24 7.23
CA ILE A 278 -9.82 -21.28 7.69
C ILE A 278 -10.31 -22.65 7.20
N PRO A 279 -9.53 -23.39 6.38
CA PRO A 279 -9.88 -24.72 5.90
C PRO A 279 -10.03 -25.73 7.04
N LYS A 280 -10.97 -26.67 6.87
CA LYS A 280 -11.19 -27.76 7.82
C LYS A 280 -9.92 -28.59 8.06
N SER A 281 -9.10 -28.79 7.01
CA SER A 281 -7.81 -29.49 7.07
C SER A 281 -6.84 -28.88 8.09
N LEU A 282 -6.89 -27.56 8.30
CA LEU A 282 -6.09 -26.85 9.30
C LEU A 282 -6.75 -26.88 10.68
N LEU A 283 -8.08 -26.72 10.75
CA LEU A 283 -8.83 -26.82 12.01
C LEU A 283 -8.63 -28.20 12.66
N ASP A 284 -8.70 -29.28 11.88
CA ASP A 284 -8.50 -30.66 12.35
C ASP A 284 -7.08 -30.89 12.93
N LYS A 285 -6.08 -30.09 12.50
CA LYS A 285 -4.71 -30.13 13.03
C LYS A 285 -4.50 -29.24 14.26
N GLY A 286 -5.49 -28.39 14.59
CA GLY A 286 -5.44 -27.38 15.62
C GLY A 286 -4.61 -26.17 15.20
N VAL A 287 -5.23 -24.99 15.15
CA VAL A 287 -4.59 -23.71 14.85
C VAL A 287 -4.96 -22.64 15.87
N ILE A 288 -4.15 -21.60 15.96
CA ILE A 288 -4.32 -20.46 16.87
C ILE A 288 -4.08 -19.15 16.14
N CYS A 289 -4.72 -18.09 16.59
CA CYS A 289 -4.39 -16.72 16.21
C CYS A 289 -3.49 -16.09 17.27
N ALA A 290 -2.46 -15.39 16.82
CA ALA A 290 -1.50 -14.71 17.66
C ALA A 290 -1.34 -13.25 17.21
N LEU A 291 -1.17 -12.33 18.17
CA LEU A 291 -0.93 -10.92 17.92
C LEU A 291 0.56 -10.61 18.11
N TYR A 292 1.13 -9.84 17.18
CA TYR A 292 2.52 -9.40 17.21
C TYR A 292 2.62 -7.88 17.12
N LYS A 293 3.74 -7.33 17.59
CA LYS A 293 3.98 -5.88 17.60
C LYS A 293 4.04 -5.28 16.20
N ASN A 294 4.70 -5.98 15.28
CA ASN A 294 4.93 -5.60 13.89
C ASN A 294 5.45 -6.81 13.09
N ASN A 295 5.75 -6.61 11.81
CA ASN A 295 6.23 -7.64 10.89
C ASN A 295 7.53 -8.31 11.36
N ASP A 296 8.45 -7.54 11.93
CA ASP A 296 9.78 -8.03 12.30
C ASP A 296 9.82 -8.63 13.72
N SER A 297 8.76 -8.42 14.50
CA SER A 297 8.67 -8.93 15.86
C SER A 297 8.52 -10.46 15.86
N MET A 298 9.42 -11.11 16.61
CA MET A 298 9.34 -12.54 16.91
C MET A 298 8.53 -12.83 18.18
N ASP A 299 8.31 -11.81 19.01
CA ASP A 299 7.60 -11.94 20.28
C ASP A 299 6.09 -11.77 20.10
N MET A 300 5.38 -12.82 20.50
CA MET A 300 3.92 -12.81 20.56
C MET A 300 3.44 -11.99 21.75
N LEU A 301 2.53 -11.05 21.51
CA LEU A 301 1.93 -10.20 22.54
C LEU A 301 0.74 -10.86 23.22
N ASP A 302 -0.10 -11.58 22.46
CA ASP A 302 -1.30 -12.27 22.97
C ASP A 302 -1.70 -13.38 21.97
N SER A 303 -2.50 -14.36 22.42
CA SER A 303 -2.93 -15.49 21.58
C SER A 303 -4.25 -16.10 22.00
N SER A 304 -5.01 -16.59 21.01
CA SER A 304 -6.23 -17.33 21.25
C SER A 304 -5.97 -18.74 21.80
N SER A 305 -7.02 -19.37 22.35
CA SER A 305 -7.10 -20.83 22.41
C SER A 305 -7.14 -21.43 21.00
N VAL A 306 -7.10 -22.76 20.91
CA VAL A 306 -7.32 -23.47 19.64
C VAL A 306 -8.65 -23.02 19.03
N ILE A 307 -8.60 -22.66 17.76
CA ILE A 307 -9.75 -22.23 16.97
C ILE A 307 -10.53 -23.48 16.52
N ASP A 308 -11.84 -23.45 16.73
CA ASP A 308 -12.78 -24.52 16.39
C ASP A 308 -13.70 -24.21 15.19
N GLY A 309 -13.68 -22.97 14.71
CA GLY A 309 -14.50 -22.49 13.59
C GLY A 309 -13.70 -21.92 12.43
N ALA A 310 -14.26 -22.00 11.22
CA ALA A 310 -13.64 -21.43 10.02
C ALA A 310 -13.61 -19.89 10.03
N SER A 311 -14.35 -19.24 10.92
CA SER A 311 -14.40 -17.78 11.09
C SER A 311 -14.70 -17.42 12.53
N GLY A 312 -14.22 -16.27 12.98
CA GLY A 312 -14.41 -15.81 14.35
C GLY A 312 -13.57 -14.59 14.70
N SER A 313 -13.53 -14.28 15.98
CA SER A 313 -12.74 -13.17 16.51
C SER A 313 -12.17 -13.48 17.89
N PHE A 314 -11.03 -12.89 18.19
CA PHE A 314 -10.35 -12.98 19.48
C PHE A 314 -9.97 -11.58 19.96
N ASP A 315 -10.47 -11.22 21.15
CA ASP A 315 -10.15 -9.94 21.80
C ASP A 315 -8.86 -10.09 22.59
N THR A 316 -7.93 -9.16 22.41
CA THR A 316 -6.66 -9.16 23.12
C THR A 316 -6.67 -8.16 24.27
N SER A 317 -5.73 -8.33 25.18
CA SER A 317 -5.45 -7.35 26.25
C SER A 317 -4.62 -6.15 25.76
N VAL A 318 -4.16 -6.18 24.50
CA VAL A 318 -3.26 -5.19 23.91
C VAL A 318 -4.06 -4.00 23.37
N PRO A 319 -3.73 -2.75 23.70
CA PRO A 319 -4.33 -1.58 23.09
C PRO A 319 -4.08 -1.53 21.58
N LEU A 320 -5.06 -1.07 20.80
CA LEU A 320 -4.91 -0.95 19.35
C LEU A 320 -3.85 0.11 19.01
N ASN A 321 -2.81 -0.32 18.31
CA ASN A 321 -1.67 0.51 17.93
C ASN A 321 -1.26 0.24 16.48
N PRO A 322 -0.71 1.24 15.76
CA PRO A 322 -0.12 1.03 14.45
C PRO A 322 0.95 -0.06 14.48
N GLY A 323 1.05 -0.81 13.39
CA GLY A 323 2.03 -1.88 13.22
C GLY A 323 1.55 -3.25 13.70
N LEU A 324 0.55 -3.32 14.59
CA LEU A 324 0.05 -4.60 15.10
C LEU A 324 -0.32 -5.56 13.97
N GLN A 325 0.08 -6.82 14.09
CA GLN A 325 -0.10 -7.83 13.05
C GLN A 325 -0.65 -9.13 13.64
N ALA A 326 -1.70 -9.66 13.02
CA ALA A 326 -2.24 -10.97 13.36
C ALA A 326 -1.55 -12.06 12.54
N ARG A 327 -1.23 -13.18 13.18
CA ARG A 327 -0.60 -14.34 12.53
C ARG A 327 -1.30 -15.63 12.93
N LEU A 328 -1.42 -16.56 11.99
CA LEU A 328 -2.01 -17.86 12.21
C LEU A 328 -0.91 -18.93 12.31
N HIS A 329 -0.93 -19.71 13.37
CA HIS A 329 0.05 -20.75 13.65
C HIS A 329 -0.62 -22.11 13.92
N PRO A 330 0.07 -23.23 13.65
CA PRO A 330 -0.30 -24.53 14.19
C PRO A 330 -0.23 -24.50 15.71
N HIS A 331 -1.19 -25.16 16.38
CA HIS A 331 -1.21 -25.21 17.85
C HIS A 331 0.04 -25.88 18.43
N LYS A 332 0.60 -26.88 17.73
CA LYS A 332 1.81 -27.61 18.17
C LYS A 332 3.03 -26.69 18.32
N SER A 333 3.12 -25.63 17.52
CA SER A 333 4.18 -24.62 17.55
C SER A 333 4.18 -23.82 18.87
N MET A 334 3.03 -23.69 19.53
CA MET A 334 2.91 -22.92 20.78
C MET A 334 3.54 -23.61 21.99
N TRP A 335 3.56 -24.95 22.00
CA TRP A 335 4.24 -25.70 23.04
C TRP A 335 5.76 -25.47 22.99
N LEU A 336 6.35 -25.45 21.79
CA LEU A 336 7.78 -25.14 21.59
C LEU A 336 8.11 -23.68 21.96
N PHE A 337 7.24 -22.73 21.61
CA PHE A 337 7.41 -21.32 21.94
C PHE A 337 7.49 -21.08 23.46
N LYS A 338 6.55 -21.66 24.23
CA LYS A 338 6.51 -21.53 25.70
C LYS A 338 7.68 -22.22 26.41
N LEU A 339 8.27 -23.25 25.81
CA LEU A 339 9.34 -24.03 26.42
C LEU A 339 10.73 -23.45 26.16
N CYS A 340 10.97 -22.89 24.97
CA CYS A 340 12.32 -22.53 24.50
C CYS A 340 12.60 -21.03 24.47
N GLY A 341 11.61 -20.15 24.66
CA GLY A 341 11.79 -18.69 24.81
C GLY A 341 12.35 -17.94 23.61
N ASN A 342 12.80 -18.64 22.57
CA ASN A 342 13.25 -18.13 21.27
C ASN A 342 13.16 -19.30 20.28
N TYR A 343 12.02 -19.45 19.62
CA TYR A 343 11.87 -20.34 18.47
C TYR A 343 11.66 -19.49 17.23
N ASN A 344 12.31 -19.85 16.12
CA ASN A 344 12.15 -19.16 14.85
C ASN A 344 10.77 -19.54 14.27
N THR A 345 9.72 -18.82 14.66
CA THR A 345 8.32 -19.14 14.32
C THR A 345 7.98 -18.94 12.85
N SER A 346 8.89 -18.35 12.07
CA SER A 346 8.68 -18.03 10.65
C SER A 346 8.54 -19.25 9.75
N GLU A 347 9.09 -20.42 10.13
CA GLU A 347 9.02 -21.64 9.32
C GLU A 347 7.73 -22.45 9.50
N GLU A 348 6.97 -22.21 10.58
CA GLU A 348 5.72 -22.92 10.86
C GLU A 348 4.48 -22.03 10.75
N GLU A 349 4.66 -20.75 10.42
CA GLU A 349 3.56 -19.80 10.29
C GLU A 349 2.75 -20.05 9.02
N ILE A 350 1.42 -20.07 9.17
CA ILE A 350 0.51 -20.38 8.06
C ILE A 350 0.22 -19.11 7.25
N ARG A 351 -0.06 -17.99 7.93
CA ARG A 351 -0.60 -16.78 7.29
C ARG A 351 -0.41 -15.53 8.16
N ARG A 352 -0.06 -14.39 7.55
CA ARG A 352 -0.04 -13.05 8.18
C ARG A 352 -1.12 -12.12 7.69
N SER A 353 -1.70 -11.32 8.59
CA SER A 353 -2.39 -10.11 8.18
C SER A 353 -1.39 -9.06 7.69
N SER A 354 -1.88 -8.06 6.97
CA SER A 354 -1.17 -6.78 6.89
C SER A 354 -1.01 -6.17 8.27
N GLU A 355 -0.01 -5.32 8.45
CA GLU A 355 0.11 -4.51 9.64
C GLU A 355 -1.08 -3.54 9.74
N PHE A 356 -1.53 -3.32 10.97
CA PHE A 356 -2.61 -2.39 11.24
C PHE A 356 -2.17 -0.94 10.96
N HIS A 357 -2.86 -0.28 10.04
CA HIS A 357 -2.65 1.13 9.72
C HIS A 357 -3.46 2.03 10.67
N ASP A 358 -2.82 3.02 11.29
CA ASP A 358 -3.45 3.83 12.33
C ASP A 358 -4.64 4.69 11.88
N SER A 359 -4.64 5.20 10.65
CA SER A 359 -5.78 5.92 10.04
C SER A 359 -6.75 5.03 9.27
N ASN A 360 -6.69 3.70 9.43
CA ASN A 360 -7.48 2.77 8.61
C ASN A 360 -7.28 2.97 7.10
N ARG A 361 -6.03 3.28 6.69
CA ARG A 361 -5.64 3.57 5.30
C ARG A 361 -6.26 4.82 4.67
N GLU A 362 -6.93 5.66 5.46
CA GLU A 362 -7.46 6.94 4.98
C GLU A 362 -6.36 7.99 4.91
N ILE A 363 -6.29 8.71 3.79
CA ILE A 363 -5.34 9.81 3.59
C ILE A 363 -5.78 11.09 4.32
N PRO A 364 -4.86 12.02 4.60
CA PRO A 364 -5.23 13.31 5.18
C PRO A 364 -6.15 14.12 4.25
N VAL A 365 -7.18 14.72 4.84
CA VAL A 365 -8.20 15.53 4.16
C VAL A 365 -7.77 16.99 4.15
N ASP A 366 -7.75 17.62 2.99
CA ASP A 366 -7.40 19.04 2.85
C ASP A 366 -8.38 19.93 3.63
N ILE A 367 -7.84 20.93 4.31
CA ILE A 367 -8.65 21.92 5.02
C ILE A 367 -9.21 22.92 4.01
N SER A 368 -10.53 23.09 4.00
CA SER A 368 -11.23 24.05 3.14
C SER A 368 -10.70 25.47 3.32
N GLY A 369 -10.42 26.17 2.22
CA GLY A 369 -9.83 27.51 2.23
C GLY A 369 -8.31 27.55 2.45
N TYR A 370 -7.68 26.41 2.77
CA TYR A 370 -6.24 26.31 3.02
C TYR A 370 -5.56 25.22 2.19
N LYS A 371 -6.23 24.64 1.19
CA LYS A 371 -5.60 23.73 0.23
C LYS A 371 -4.55 24.48 -0.61
N PRO A 372 -3.34 23.91 -0.85
CA PRO A 372 -2.79 22.63 -0.36
C PRO A 372 -1.94 22.78 0.92
N ASN A 373 -2.05 23.91 1.61
CA ASN A 373 -1.15 24.32 2.69
C ASN A 373 -1.43 23.61 4.02
N ALA A 374 -2.63 23.09 4.25
CA ALA A 374 -2.96 22.35 5.46
C ALA A 374 -3.96 21.21 5.22
N SER A 375 -3.74 20.08 5.89
CA SER A 375 -4.64 18.90 5.86
C SER A 375 -4.72 18.23 7.22
N LEU A 376 -5.85 17.57 7.51
CA LEU A 376 -6.13 16.93 8.79
C LEU A 376 -6.42 15.43 8.59
N GLN A 377 -5.94 14.58 9.51
CA GLN A 377 -6.14 13.14 9.47
C GLN A 377 -6.51 12.61 10.86
N LEU A 378 -7.52 11.74 10.93
CA LEU A 378 -7.82 10.93 12.11
C LEU A 378 -6.90 9.71 12.14
N PHE A 379 -6.40 9.34 13.31
CA PHE A 379 -5.65 8.11 13.50
C PHE A 379 -5.84 7.56 14.92
N VAL A 380 -5.48 6.29 15.13
CA VAL A 380 -5.50 5.66 16.45
C VAL A 380 -4.09 5.50 17.03
N LYS A 381 -3.98 5.70 18.34
CA LYS A 381 -2.80 5.35 19.11
C LYS A 381 -3.22 5.00 20.52
N ASP A 382 -2.66 3.92 21.06
CA ASP A 382 -2.97 3.37 22.38
C ASP A 382 -4.48 3.15 22.58
N GLY A 383 -5.15 2.69 21.53
CA GLY A 383 -6.60 2.48 21.51
C GLY A 383 -7.45 3.75 21.47
N LYS A 384 -6.83 4.93 21.30
CA LYS A 384 -7.48 6.23 21.42
C LYS A 384 -7.45 7.03 20.13
N ALA A 385 -8.51 7.82 19.93
CA ALA A 385 -8.63 8.74 18.82
C ALA A 385 -7.62 9.88 18.91
N CYS A 386 -6.91 10.11 17.83
CA CYS A 386 -5.89 11.14 17.70
C CYS A 386 -6.05 11.85 16.34
N ALA A 387 -5.54 13.08 16.24
CA ALA A 387 -5.59 13.88 15.01
C ALA A 387 -4.19 14.36 14.64
N ARG A 388 -3.86 14.30 13.36
CA ARG A 388 -2.65 14.90 12.77
C ARG A 388 -3.02 16.08 11.90
N LEU A 389 -2.40 17.21 12.15
CA LEU A 389 -2.43 18.39 11.31
C LEU A 389 -1.11 18.47 10.53
N TYR A 390 -1.21 18.31 9.22
CA TYR A 390 -0.10 18.51 8.30
C TYR A 390 -0.13 19.96 7.84
N VAL A 391 0.97 20.67 8.01
CA VAL A 391 1.12 22.08 7.63
C VAL A 391 2.31 22.21 6.70
N LYS A 392 2.13 22.77 5.51
CA LYS A 392 3.23 22.98 4.57
C LYS A 392 4.23 23.97 5.18
N LYS A 393 5.53 23.70 5.09
CA LYS A 393 6.59 24.55 5.68
C LYS A 393 6.58 25.99 5.15
N SER A 394 6.08 26.21 3.94
CA SER A 394 5.89 27.54 3.34
C SER A 394 4.70 28.32 3.91
N PHE A 395 3.79 27.67 4.65
CA PHE A 395 2.63 28.30 5.27
C PHE A 395 2.99 28.85 6.67
N THR A 396 3.85 29.86 6.70
CA THR A 396 4.52 30.33 7.92
C THR A 396 3.60 31.05 8.92
N ASP A 397 2.47 31.62 8.48
CA ASP A 397 1.51 32.33 9.33
C ASP A 397 0.34 31.46 9.80
N TRP A 398 0.41 30.13 9.63
CA TRP A 398 -0.68 29.19 9.91
C TRP A 398 -1.24 29.30 11.33
N LYS A 399 -0.40 29.53 12.35
CA LYS A 399 -0.85 29.67 13.76
C LYS A 399 -1.78 30.87 13.94
N LYS A 400 -1.55 31.95 13.19
CA LYS A 400 -2.43 33.12 13.22
C LYS A 400 -3.77 32.79 12.54
N LYS A 401 -3.72 32.05 11.43
CA LYS A 401 -4.91 31.63 10.67
C LYS A 401 -5.78 30.63 11.45
N PHE A 402 -5.15 29.73 12.21
CA PHE A 402 -5.83 28.70 13.00
C PHE A 402 -5.96 29.04 14.49
N ASN A 403 -5.73 30.30 14.88
CA ASN A 403 -5.71 30.70 16.30
C ASN A 403 -7.04 30.39 17.03
N ASN A 404 -8.16 30.45 16.29
CA ASN A 404 -9.48 30.13 16.81
C ASN A 404 -10.05 28.83 16.21
N SER A 405 -9.21 27.99 15.62
CA SER A 405 -9.60 26.68 15.08
C SER A 405 -9.34 25.58 16.09
N TRP A 406 -10.26 24.63 16.20
CA TRP A 406 -10.13 23.49 17.10
C TRP A 406 -10.65 22.21 16.44
N VAL A 407 -10.19 21.08 16.96
CA VAL A 407 -10.56 19.74 16.50
C VAL A 407 -11.20 19.01 17.66
N GLY A 408 -12.37 18.41 17.41
CA GLY A 408 -13.09 17.58 18.38
C GLY A 408 -13.41 16.19 17.84
N PHE A 409 -13.48 15.23 18.75
CA PHE A 409 -13.87 13.84 18.50
C PHE A 409 -15.27 13.59 19.05
N TYR A 410 -16.09 12.91 18.26
CA TYR A 410 -17.48 12.59 18.60
C TYR A 410 -17.75 11.11 18.47
N SER A 411 -18.59 10.58 19.35
CA SER A 411 -18.98 9.16 19.36
C SER A 411 -20.03 8.81 18.32
N SER A 412 -20.66 9.81 17.69
CA SER A 412 -21.73 9.63 16.71
C SER A 412 -21.92 10.87 15.86
N GLU A 413 -22.39 10.69 14.62
CA GLU A 413 -22.64 11.80 13.67
C GLU A 413 -23.84 12.63 14.11
N LYS A 414 -24.65 12.09 15.01
CA LYS A 414 -25.83 12.78 15.54
C LYS A 414 -25.47 13.79 16.63
N ASN A 415 -24.27 13.70 17.21
CA ASN A 415 -23.85 14.64 18.25
C ASN A 415 -23.72 16.04 17.65
N ASN A 416 -24.19 17.05 18.37
CA ASN A 416 -23.96 18.44 18.01
C ASN A 416 -22.49 18.83 18.18
N THR A 417 -22.06 19.88 17.51
CA THR A 417 -20.68 20.38 17.56
C THR A 417 -20.24 20.94 18.91
N ASN A 418 -21.16 21.15 19.85
CA ASN A 418 -20.89 21.54 21.22
C ASN A 418 -21.01 20.36 22.21
N GLU A 419 -21.37 19.16 21.73
CA GLU A 419 -21.56 17.95 22.53
C GLU A 419 -20.31 17.08 22.56
N TYR A 420 -19.18 17.69 22.93
CA TYR A 420 -17.93 17.00 23.23
C TYR A 420 -17.65 17.03 24.74
N ASN A 421 -17.09 15.95 25.29
CA ASN A 421 -16.68 15.91 26.69
C ASN A 421 -15.31 16.59 26.88
N THR A 422 -14.98 16.85 28.14
CA THR A 422 -13.62 17.23 28.55
C THR A 422 -12.60 16.25 27.98
N TYR A 423 -11.50 16.76 27.42
CA TYR A 423 -10.42 15.99 26.78
C TYR A 423 -10.76 15.28 25.45
N GLN A 424 -11.89 15.63 24.81
CA GLN A 424 -12.26 15.19 23.46
C GLN A 424 -12.04 16.26 22.38
N TRP A 425 -11.44 17.40 22.73
CA TRP A 425 -11.11 18.46 21.78
C TRP A 425 -9.82 19.19 22.14
N GLN A 426 -9.22 19.87 21.16
CA GLN A 426 -8.05 20.73 21.37
C GLN A 426 -7.96 21.82 20.29
N TRP A 427 -7.46 22.99 20.66
CA TRP A 427 -7.10 24.05 19.72
C TRP A 427 -6.00 23.57 18.76
N ALA A 428 -6.15 23.86 17.47
CA ALA A 428 -5.18 23.45 16.44
C ALA A 428 -3.76 23.97 16.75
N VAL A 429 -3.65 25.20 17.28
CA VAL A 429 -2.37 25.82 17.67
C VAL A 429 -1.72 25.20 18.91
N LYS A 430 -2.44 24.32 19.62
CA LYS A 430 -1.95 23.58 20.80
C LYS A 430 -1.59 22.13 20.49
N PHE A 431 -1.70 21.71 19.22
CA PHE A 431 -1.19 20.41 18.81
C PHE A 431 0.32 20.39 19.00
N SER A 432 0.84 19.28 19.51
CA SER A 432 2.27 19.12 19.75
C SER A 432 2.98 18.77 18.45
N GLU A 433 4.09 19.44 18.15
CA GLU A 433 4.92 19.07 17.01
C GLU A 433 5.46 17.64 17.20
N GLU A 434 5.23 16.77 16.22
CA GLU A 434 5.65 15.37 16.28
C GLU A 434 7.03 15.25 15.62
N SER A 435 8.08 15.52 16.39
CA SER A 435 9.47 15.41 15.93
C SER A 435 9.94 13.94 15.93
N ARG A 436 9.45 13.12 15.00
CA ARG A 436 10.02 11.77 14.75
C ARG A 436 11.04 11.82 13.62
N SER A 437 12.09 10.99 13.72
CA SER A 437 13.08 10.78 12.65
C SER A 437 12.42 10.44 11.31
N ASP A 438 11.41 9.58 11.36
CA ASP A 438 10.75 8.99 10.19
C ASP A 438 9.84 10.00 9.45
N TRP A 439 9.44 11.08 10.13
CA TRP A 439 8.69 12.18 9.52
C TRP A 439 9.60 13.25 8.89
N LYS A 440 10.91 13.18 9.13
CA LYS A 440 11.88 14.04 8.42
C LYS A 440 11.86 13.80 6.91
N ASP A 441 11.30 12.66 6.48
CA ASP A 441 11.14 12.25 5.09
C ASP A 441 9.85 12.77 4.42
N ILE A 442 9.09 13.67 5.07
CA ILE A 442 8.13 14.55 4.39
C ILE A 442 8.75 15.95 4.25
N PRO A 443 9.59 16.21 3.22
CA PRO A 443 10.37 17.44 3.13
C PRO A 443 9.53 18.72 3.18
N GLU A 444 8.30 18.66 2.66
CA GLU A 444 7.45 19.84 2.46
C GLU A 444 6.54 20.19 3.65
N TYR A 445 6.36 19.30 4.64
CA TYR A 445 5.35 19.48 5.71
C TYR A 445 5.94 19.32 7.12
N ASP A 446 5.38 20.09 8.05
CA ASP A 446 5.47 19.88 9.49
C ASP A 446 4.20 19.17 9.96
N VAL A 447 4.34 18.26 10.93
CA VAL A 447 3.22 17.46 11.44
C VAL A 447 3.00 17.74 12.92
N TYR A 448 1.79 18.17 13.26
CA TYR A 448 1.36 18.45 14.63
C TYR A 448 0.29 17.44 15.05
N VAL A 449 0.32 17.00 16.30
CA VAL A 449 -0.53 15.91 16.79
C VAL A 449 -1.31 16.32 18.03
N TYR A 450 -2.58 15.94 18.04
CA TYR A 450 -3.43 15.92 19.23
C TYR A 450 -3.82 14.49 19.57
N ARG A 451 -3.56 14.07 20.81
CA ARG A 451 -3.96 12.78 21.35
C ARG A 451 -5.09 12.99 22.35
N SER A 452 -6.28 12.48 22.04
CA SER A 452 -7.40 12.58 22.97
C SER A 452 -7.36 11.48 24.03
N SER A 453 -8.27 11.56 24.99
CA SER A 453 -8.53 10.45 25.91
C SER A 453 -9.67 9.53 25.43
N MET A 454 -10.22 9.77 24.24
CA MET A 454 -11.39 9.04 23.73
C MET A 454 -10.97 7.70 23.12
N PRO A 455 -11.47 6.55 23.65
CA PRO A 455 -11.25 5.26 23.01
C PRO A 455 -11.94 5.19 21.65
N ILE A 456 -11.33 4.45 20.73
CA ILE A 456 -11.95 4.07 19.46
C ILE A 456 -12.79 2.80 19.66
N PHE A 457 -13.92 2.70 18.95
CA PHE A 457 -14.77 1.52 18.90
C PHE A 457 -15.44 1.38 17.52
N LEU A 458 -15.92 0.17 17.20
CA LEU A 458 -16.78 -0.12 16.04
C LEU A 458 -18.24 0.20 16.40
N GLN A 459 -19.01 0.88 15.54
CA GLN A 459 -20.47 0.77 15.63
C GLN A 459 -20.86 -0.67 15.33
N HIS A 460 -21.73 -1.19 16.18
CA HIS A 460 -22.53 -2.37 15.84
C HIS A 460 -23.32 -2.08 14.56
N GLU A 461 -23.22 -2.97 13.58
CA GLU A 461 -24.27 -3.19 12.57
C GLU A 461 -25.57 -3.52 13.32
N SER A 462 -26.29 -2.48 13.72
CA SER A 462 -27.60 -2.58 14.32
C SER A 462 -28.61 -2.41 13.19
N GLY A 463 -29.04 -3.54 12.64
CA GLY A 463 -30.25 -3.75 11.84
C GLY A 463 -30.62 -2.64 10.84
N LEU A 464 -30.19 -2.79 9.58
CA LEU A 464 -30.80 -2.06 8.47
C LEU A 464 -31.84 -2.94 7.75
N ASP A 465 -33.07 -2.45 7.80
CA ASP A 465 -34.18 -2.73 6.89
C ASP A 465 -33.69 -2.78 5.41
N PRO A 466 -33.98 -3.85 4.64
CA PRO A 466 -33.43 -4.08 3.31
C PRO A 466 -34.16 -3.29 2.23
N ARG A 467 -34.32 -1.97 2.37
CA ARG A 467 -34.83 -1.10 1.29
C ARG A 467 -34.23 0.30 1.34
N ARG A 468 -33.01 0.43 0.81
CA ARG A 468 -32.51 1.63 0.08
C ARG A 468 -31.15 1.31 -0.55
N HIS A 469 -31.14 1.19 -1.87
CA HIS A 469 -29.93 1.13 -2.67
C HIS A 469 -29.20 2.48 -2.68
N GLY A 470 -27.87 2.45 -2.59
CA GLY A 470 -27.01 3.57 -2.98
C GLY A 470 -25.75 3.74 -2.11
N HIS A 471 -24.70 2.97 -2.44
CA HIS A 471 -23.30 3.12 -2.02
C HIS A 471 -22.94 2.87 -0.54
N THR A 472 -22.65 1.61 -0.24
CA THR A 472 -21.89 1.17 0.94
C THR A 472 -20.40 1.44 0.74
N ARG A 473 -19.80 2.27 1.61
CA ARG A 473 -18.34 2.38 1.81
C ARG A 473 -17.91 1.45 2.97
N PRO A 474 -16.64 1.02 3.05
CA PRO A 474 -16.22 -0.07 3.92
C PRO A 474 -16.10 0.35 5.39
N VAL A 475 -16.52 -0.56 6.27
CA VAL A 475 -16.37 -0.65 7.74
C VAL A 475 -15.51 0.45 8.39
N HIS A 476 -16.18 1.34 9.13
CA HIS A 476 -15.57 2.50 9.81
C HIS A 476 -15.16 2.17 11.26
N ILE A 477 -14.00 2.69 11.66
CA ILE A 477 -13.73 3.08 13.04
C ILE A 477 -14.65 4.28 13.32
N ASP A 478 -15.60 4.16 14.25
CA ASP A 478 -16.59 5.22 14.48
C ASP A 478 -16.09 6.21 15.52
N VAL A 479 -15.23 7.10 15.04
CA VAL A 479 -14.99 8.41 15.66
C VAL A 479 -15.10 9.45 14.57
N ILE A 480 -16.05 10.36 14.73
CA ILE A 480 -16.22 11.43 13.75
C ILE A 480 -15.35 12.60 14.13
N LEU A 481 -14.53 13.00 13.17
CA LEU A 481 -13.73 14.20 13.25
C LEU A 481 -14.57 15.37 12.75
N ARG A 482 -14.91 16.32 13.63
CA ARG A 482 -15.42 17.62 13.19
C ARG A 482 -14.43 18.71 13.56
N TYR A 483 -14.18 19.58 12.59
CA TYR A 483 -13.32 20.74 12.70
C TYR A 483 -14.18 21.98 12.39
N ILE A 484 -14.16 22.95 13.29
CA ILE A 484 -14.96 24.17 13.16
C ILE A 484 -14.02 25.33 12.98
N PHE A 485 -14.20 26.03 11.86
CA PHE A 485 -13.68 27.38 11.67
C PHE A 485 -14.70 28.35 12.24
N PRO A 486 -14.30 29.31 13.08
CA PRO A 486 -15.08 30.53 13.21
C PRO A 486 -14.99 31.27 11.87
N ILE A 487 -16.15 31.79 11.44
CA ILE A 487 -16.32 32.65 10.26
C ILE A 487 -15.43 33.89 10.38
#